data_AF-A0A3D0P395-F1
#
_entry.id   AF-A0A3D0P395-F1
#
_cell.length_a   1.000
_cell.length_b   1.000
_cell.length_c   1.000
_cell.angle_alpha   90.00
_cell.angle_beta   90.00
_cell.angle_gamma   90.00
#
_symmetry.space_group_name_H-M   'P 1'
#
loop_
_entity.id
_entity.type
_entity.pdbx_description
1 polymer ?
#
loop_
_entity_poly.entity_id
_entity_poly.type
_entity_poly.pdbx_seq_one_letter_code
_entity_poly.pdbx_strand_id
1 'polypeptide(L)'
;MPEPILLAKREASEFNLLMEMSNRHGVVTGATGTGKTVTLQKMAEGFSQRGVPVFVADIKGDLSGVSQTGGNHPKILARLEQLGLADTKFEGSPVTFWDVFGKEGHPLRATISEMGPLLLS
;
A
#
# COMPACT_ATOMS: atom_id res chain seq x y z
N MET A 1 5.63 20.09 8.07
CA MET A 1 5.40 18.71 8.54
C MET A 1 4.77 17.94 7.38
N PRO A 2 5.19 16.69 7.12
CA PRO A 2 4.59 15.90 6.04
C PRO A 2 3.10 15.66 6.32
N GLU A 3 2.27 15.77 5.28
CA GLU A 3 0.82 15.61 5.38
C GLU A 3 0.46 14.22 5.93
N PRO A 4 -0.47 14.09 6.89
CA PRO A 4 -0.84 12.79 7.43
C PRO A 4 -1.62 11.93 6.42
N ILE A 5 -1.68 10.61 6.64
CA ILE A 5 -2.46 9.70 5.79
C ILE A 5 -3.86 9.52 6.40
N LEU A 6 -4.91 9.93 5.69
CA LEU A 6 -6.29 9.65 6.08
C LEU A 6 -6.58 8.15 5.91
N LEU A 7 -6.76 7.44 7.02
CA LEU A 7 -7.04 6.00 7.04
C LEU A 7 -8.53 5.69 7.14
N ALA A 8 -9.26 6.48 7.92
CA ALA A 8 -10.69 6.28 8.10
C ALA A 8 -11.42 7.59 8.37
N LYS A 9 -12.69 7.62 7.99
CA LYS A 9 -13.61 8.70 8.29
C LYS A 9 -14.94 8.13 8.73
N ARG A 10 -15.49 8.69 9.79
CA ARG A 10 -16.81 8.35 10.31
C ARG A 10 -17.51 9.63 10.74
N GLU A 11 -18.65 9.93 10.14
CA GLU A 11 -19.41 11.16 10.40
C GLU A 11 -18.49 12.38 10.26
N ALA A 12 -18.39 13.22 11.30
CA ALA A 12 -17.50 14.38 11.34
C ALA A 12 -16.06 14.06 11.82
N SER A 13 -15.76 12.79 12.17
CA SER A 13 -14.45 12.39 12.70
C SER A 13 -13.54 11.80 11.63
N GLU A 14 -12.30 12.28 11.58
CA GLU A 14 -11.24 11.78 10.71
C GLU A 14 -10.13 11.13 11.52
N PHE A 15 -9.67 9.97 11.05
CA PHE A 15 -8.65 9.17 11.68
C PHE A 15 -7.44 9.12 10.77
N ASN A 16 -6.39 9.82 11.21
CA ASN A 16 -5.20 10.09 10.43
C ASN A 16 -4.00 9.36 11.03
N LEU A 17 -3.18 8.74 10.18
CA LEU A 17 -1.85 8.27 10.55
C LEU A 17 -0.88 9.44 10.45
N LEU A 18 -0.34 9.84 11.61
CA LEU A 18 0.69 10.86 11.68
C LEU A 18 2.01 10.27 11.16
N MET A 19 2.60 10.94 10.16
CA MET A 19 3.82 10.47 9.50
C MET A 19 4.99 10.34 10.48
N GLU A 20 5.12 11.29 11.42
CA GLU A 20 6.16 11.27 12.46
C GLU A 20 6.02 10.10 13.45
N MET A 21 4.84 9.50 13.51
CA MET A 21 4.56 8.33 14.36
C MET A 21 4.70 7.01 13.59
N SER A 22 4.89 7.06 12.27
CA SER A 22 4.93 5.87 11.39
C SER A 22 6.23 5.07 11.49
N ASN A 23 7.23 5.58 12.21
CA ASN A 23 8.45 4.85 12.56
C ASN A 23 8.28 3.89 13.76
N ARG A 24 7.08 3.83 14.36
CA ARG A 24 6.76 2.88 15.42
C ARG A 24 6.07 1.66 14.83
N HIS A 25 6.35 0.49 15.40
CA HIS A 25 5.65 -0.74 15.04
C HIS A 25 4.16 -0.63 15.38
N GLY A 26 3.32 -1.12 14.47
CA GLY A 26 1.87 -1.19 14.62
C GLY A 26 1.35 -2.55 14.20
N VAL A 27 0.10 -2.84 14.57
CA VAL A 27 -0.57 -4.10 14.24
C VAL A 27 -1.95 -3.80 13.65
N VAL A 28 -2.22 -4.33 12.46
CA VAL A 28 -3.57 -4.35 11.87
C VAL A 28 -4.15 -5.74 12.07
N THR A 29 -5.15 -5.85 12.94
CA THR A 29 -5.80 -7.11 13.29
C THR A 29 -7.31 -7.03 13.11
N GLY A 30 -7.98 -8.17 12.96
CA GLY A 30 -9.42 -8.26 12.73
C GLY A 30 -9.83 -9.57 12.08
N ALA A 31 -11.13 -9.90 12.12
CA ALA A 31 -11.67 -11.09 11.46
C ALA A 31 -11.63 -10.98 9.92
N THR A 32 -11.91 -12.07 9.20
CA THR A 32 -12.07 -12.03 7.74
C THR A 32 -13.20 -11.08 7.36
N GLY A 33 -13.02 -10.28 6.30
CA GLY A 33 -14.03 -9.31 5.85
C GLY A 33 -14.09 -7.99 6.64
N THR A 34 -13.24 -7.80 7.65
CA THR A 34 -13.23 -6.56 8.47
C THR A 34 -12.34 -5.44 7.92
N GLY A 35 -11.85 -5.57 6.68
CA GLY A 35 -11.10 -4.49 6.02
C GLY A 35 -9.60 -4.46 6.30
N LYS A 36 -8.99 -5.53 6.85
CA LYS A 36 -7.53 -5.63 7.05
C LYS A 36 -6.74 -5.31 5.77
N THR A 37 -7.08 -5.99 4.67
CA THR A 37 -6.44 -5.79 3.37
C THR A 37 -6.58 -4.35 2.89
N VAL A 38 -7.80 -3.81 2.88
CA VAL A 38 -8.08 -2.43 2.45
C VAL A 38 -7.32 -1.41 3.30
N THR A 39 -7.19 -1.66 4.60
CA THR A 39 -6.41 -0.80 5.51
C THR A 39 -4.93 -0.79 5.13
N LEU A 40 -4.35 -1.98 4.89
CA LEU A 40 -2.95 -2.10 4.49
C LEU A 40 -2.69 -1.50 3.09
N GLN A 41 -3.61 -1.68 2.14
CA GLN A 41 -3.55 -1.04 0.82
C GLN A 41 -3.54 0.49 0.96
N LYS A 42 -4.47 1.04 1.75
CA LYS A 42 -4.56 2.49 1.97
C LYS A 42 -3.30 3.06 2.62
N MET A 43 -2.70 2.32 3.56
CA MET A 43 -1.40 2.68 4.14
C MET A 43 -0.30 2.66 3.07
N ALA A 44 -0.20 1.60 2.28
CA ALA A 44 0.83 1.44 1.26
C ALA A 44 0.76 2.54 0.19
N GLU A 45 -0.44 2.82 -0.33
CA GLU A 45 -0.71 3.92 -1.26
C GLU A 45 -0.33 5.27 -0.64
N GLY A 46 -0.77 5.52 0.60
CA GLY A 46 -0.52 6.78 1.30
C GLY A 46 0.97 7.06 1.52
N PHE A 47 1.75 6.03 1.85
CA PHE A 47 3.21 6.13 1.95
C PHE A 47 3.86 6.35 0.58
N SER A 48 3.45 5.58 -0.43
CA SER A 48 3.97 5.69 -1.81
C SER A 48 3.76 7.10 -2.39
N GLN A 49 2.57 7.68 -2.22
CA GLN A 49 2.24 9.05 -2.64
C GLN A 49 3.13 10.12 -1.99
N ARG A 50 3.72 9.82 -0.83
CA ARG A 50 4.65 10.71 -0.09
C ARG A 50 6.11 10.39 -0.37
N GLY A 51 6.39 9.50 -1.35
CA GLY A 51 7.73 9.08 -1.71
C GLY A 51 8.37 8.12 -0.70
N VAL A 52 7.60 7.52 0.20
CA VAL A 52 8.10 6.54 1.16
C VAL A 52 7.97 5.14 0.54
N PRO A 53 9.08 4.42 0.30
CA PRO A 53 9.02 3.08 -0.25
C PRO A 53 8.42 2.11 0.77
N VAL A 54 7.51 1.26 0.32
CA VAL A 54 6.83 0.26 1.15
C VAL A 54 7.19 -1.13 0.66
N PHE A 55 7.75 -1.93 1.56
CA PHE A 55 7.99 -3.35 1.31
C PHE A 55 6.91 -4.18 1.99
N VAL A 56 6.26 -5.07 1.23
CA VAL A 56 5.12 -5.85 1.68
C VAL A 56 5.30 -7.31 1.28
N ALA A 57 5.13 -8.21 2.24
CA ALA A 57 4.97 -9.64 1.96
C ALA A 57 3.48 -9.93 1.70
N ASP A 58 3.11 -10.10 0.42
CA ASP A 58 1.74 -10.40 0.03
C ASP A 58 1.52 -11.90 -0.17
N ILE A 59 1.17 -12.60 0.90
CA ILE A 59 0.99 -14.06 0.88
C ILE A 59 -0.25 -14.48 0.09
N LYS A 60 -1.29 -13.64 0.06
CA LYS A 60 -2.59 -13.96 -0.56
C LYS A 60 -2.75 -13.37 -1.96
N GLY A 61 -1.91 -12.43 -2.34
CA GLY A 61 -2.07 -11.65 -3.57
C GLY A 61 -3.08 -10.51 -3.44
N ASP A 62 -3.67 -10.31 -2.26
CA ASP A 62 -4.74 -9.34 -2.06
C ASP A 62 -4.23 -7.89 -2.00
N LEU A 63 -2.93 -7.67 -1.75
CA LEU A 63 -2.33 -6.33 -1.66
C LEU A 63 -1.76 -5.86 -3.01
N SER A 64 -1.39 -6.78 -3.89
CA SER A 64 -0.86 -6.50 -5.23
C SER A 64 -1.75 -5.60 -6.10
N GLY A 65 -3.06 -5.58 -5.81
CA GLY A 65 -4.06 -4.76 -6.49
C GLY A 65 -3.80 -3.25 -6.43
N VAL A 66 -2.98 -2.75 -5.48
CA VAL A 66 -2.59 -1.33 -5.40
C VAL A 66 -1.84 -0.84 -6.64
N SER A 67 -1.30 -1.74 -7.46
CA SER A 67 -0.68 -1.41 -8.75
C SER A 67 -1.70 -0.92 -9.80
N GLN A 68 -2.98 -1.20 -9.60
CA GLN A 68 -4.03 -0.92 -10.57
C GLN A 68 -4.78 0.37 -10.21
N THR A 69 -5.17 1.13 -11.23
CA THR A 69 -5.92 2.39 -11.08
C THR A 69 -7.23 2.23 -10.31
N GLY A 70 -7.83 1.03 -10.25
CA GLY A 70 -9.08 0.80 -9.52
C GLY A 70 -10.26 1.62 -10.07
N GLY A 71 -11.25 1.87 -9.22
CA GLY A 71 -12.42 2.71 -9.54
C GLY A 71 -13.66 1.98 -10.07
N ASN A 72 -14.70 2.76 -10.36
CA ASN A 72 -15.96 2.34 -11.00
C ASN A 72 -16.87 1.36 -10.24
N HIS A 73 -16.53 0.97 -9.01
CA HIS A 73 -17.40 0.11 -8.21
C HIS A 73 -18.54 0.92 -7.54
N PRO A 74 -19.83 0.69 -7.86
CA PRO A 74 -20.93 1.55 -7.41
C PRO A 74 -21.02 1.71 -5.88
N LYS A 75 -20.76 0.63 -5.12
CA LYS A 75 -20.76 0.70 -3.64
C LYS A 75 -19.62 1.56 -3.08
N ILE A 76 -18.48 1.63 -3.76
CA ILE A 76 -17.34 2.44 -3.31
C ILE A 76 -17.63 3.91 -3.61
N LEU A 77 -18.13 4.22 -4.81
CA LEU A 77 -18.50 5.59 -5.19
C LEU A 77 -19.56 6.18 -4.26
N ALA A 78 -20.64 5.43 -4.00
CA ALA A 78 -21.69 5.86 -3.05
C ALA A 78 -21.12 6.06 -1.63
N ARG A 79 -20.16 5.23 -1.22
CA ARG A 79 -19.52 5.37 0.09
C ARG A 79 -18.63 6.60 0.17
N LEU A 80 -17.88 6.91 -0.89
CA LEU A 80 -17.06 8.13 -0.97
C LEU A 80 -17.92 9.39 -0.91
N GLU A 81 -19.05 9.39 -1.62
CA GLU A 81 -20.02 10.48 -1.58
C GLU A 81 -20.57 10.71 -0.17
N GLN A 82 -20.99 9.64 0.53
CA GLN A 82 -21.44 9.72 1.92
C GLN A 82 -20.38 10.25 2.90
N LEU A 83 -19.10 10.07 2.57
CA LEU A 83 -17.98 10.53 3.39
C LEU A 83 -17.49 11.94 3.02
N GLY A 84 -18.09 12.57 1.99
CA GLY A 84 -17.62 13.85 1.46
C GLY A 84 -16.25 13.73 0.78
N LEU A 85 -15.97 12.58 0.17
CA LEU A 85 -14.71 12.25 -0.52
C LEU A 85 -14.94 11.97 -2.02
N ALA A 86 -15.96 12.59 -2.61
CA ALA A 86 -16.36 12.34 -4.01
C ALA A 86 -15.24 12.64 -5.02
N ASP A 87 -14.34 13.58 -4.70
CA ASP A 87 -13.21 13.98 -5.55
C ASP A 87 -11.98 13.06 -5.42
N THR A 88 -12.12 11.91 -4.73
CA THR A 88 -11.02 10.94 -4.59
C THR A 88 -10.61 10.43 -5.97
N LYS A 89 -9.35 10.67 -6.32
CA LYS A 89 -8.76 10.13 -7.54
C LYS A 89 -8.40 8.67 -7.34
N PHE A 90 -8.78 7.86 -8.31
CA PHE A 90 -8.40 6.46 -8.42
C PHE A 90 -7.13 6.40 -9.27
N GLU A 91 -6.04 5.89 -8.70
CA GLU A 91 -4.73 5.79 -9.34
C GLU A 91 -3.99 4.54 -8.85
N GLY A 92 -3.14 3.97 -9.72
CA GLY A 92 -2.28 2.85 -9.36
C GLY A 92 -0.97 3.38 -8.75
N SER A 93 -0.49 2.71 -7.71
CA SER A 93 0.84 2.95 -7.16
C SER A 93 1.91 2.31 -8.04
N PRO A 94 3.13 2.90 -8.14
CA PRO A 94 4.26 2.21 -8.73
C PRO A 94 4.61 0.98 -7.88
N VAL A 95 4.63 -0.20 -8.49
CA VAL A 95 4.91 -1.46 -7.80
C VAL A 95 5.93 -2.26 -8.59
N THR A 96 6.91 -2.83 -7.89
CA THR A 96 7.76 -3.89 -8.41
C THR A 96 7.39 -5.17 -7.67
N PHE A 97 7.01 -6.21 -8.43
CA PHE A 97 6.73 -7.52 -7.86
C PHE A 97 8.03 -8.30 -7.73
N TRP A 98 8.31 -8.81 -6.54
CA TRP A 98 9.48 -9.62 -6.25
C TRP A 98 9.08 -11.09 -6.18
N ASP A 99 9.78 -11.92 -6.93
CA ASP A 99 9.53 -13.35 -7.01
C ASP A 99 10.68 -14.11 -6.34
N VAL A 100 10.32 -14.95 -5.37
CA VAL A 100 11.23 -15.84 -4.64
C VAL A 100 11.84 -16.88 -5.57
N PHE A 101 11.10 -17.31 -6.60
CA PHE A 101 11.53 -18.30 -7.58
C PHE A 101 12.10 -17.68 -8.86
N GLY A 102 12.00 -16.35 -9.03
CA GLY A 102 12.55 -15.61 -10.19
C GLY A 102 11.93 -15.96 -11.54
N LYS A 103 10.64 -16.33 -11.58
CA LYS A 103 9.91 -16.73 -12.80
C LYS A 103 9.01 -15.62 -13.35
N GLU A 104 8.24 -14.97 -12.48
CA GLU A 104 7.16 -14.05 -12.89
C GLU A 104 7.40 -12.60 -12.44
N GLY A 105 8.44 -12.36 -11.64
CA GLY A 105 8.77 -11.03 -11.10
C GLY A 105 10.27 -10.81 -10.97
N HIS A 106 10.63 -9.68 -10.36
CA HIS A 106 12.01 -9.34 -10.07
C HIS A 106 12.63 -10.37 -9.13
N PRO A 107 13.79 -10.97 -9.44
CA PRO A 107 14.37 -12.01 -8.61
C PRO A 107 14.73 -11.45 -7.23
N LEU A 108 14.22 -12.10 -6.18
CA LEU A 108 14.54 -11.70 -4.80
C LEU A 108 16.01 -11.99 -4.42
N ARG A 109 16.62 -12.99 -5.07
CA ARG A 109 18.00 -13.39 -4.80
C ARG A 109 18.92 -12.84 -5.89
N ALA A 110 19.93 -12.08 -5.47
CA ALA A 110 21.04 -11.72 -6.34
C ALA A 110 21.98 -12.92 -6.53
N THR A 111 22.58 -13.01 -7.71
CA THR A 111 23.62 -13.97 -8.06
C THR A 111 25.00 -13.32 -7.98
N ILE A 112 26.05 -14.12 -7.79
CA ILE A 112 27.45 -13.63 -7.77
C ILE A 112 27.78 -12.87 -9.06
N SER A 113 27.24 -13.34 -10.20
CA SER A 113 27.42 -12.69 -11.50
C SER A 113 26.83 -11.28 -11.56
N GLU A 114 25.75 -10.99 -10.82
CA GLU A 114 25.08 -9.68 -10.80
C GLU A 114 25.76 -8.67 -9.87
N MET A 115 26.40 -9.13 -8.80
CA MET A 115 27.15 -8.25 -7.90
C MET A 115 28.42 -7.69 -8.57
N GLY A 116 28.98 -8.46 -9.52
CA GLY A 116 30.21 -8.13 -10.22
C GLY A 116 31.46 -8.22 -9.32
N PRO A 117 32.66 -8.26 -9.91
CA PRO A 117 33.91 -8.41 -9.15
C PRO A 117 34.19 -7.23 -8.21
N LEU A 118 33.62 -6.04 -8.46
CA LEU A 118 33.82 -4.84 -7.67
C LEU A 118 33.22 -4.93 -6.25
N LEU A 119 32.11 -5.64 -6.08
CA LEU A 119 31.50 -5.87 -4.76
C LEU A 119 32.14 -7.05 -4.02
N LEU A 120 33.03 -7.80 -4.68
CA LEU A 120 33.69 -9.01 -4.16
C LEU A 120 35.18 -8.80 -3.85
N SER A 121 35.74 -7.63 -4.18
CA SER A 121 37.15 -7.27 -3.95
C SER A 121 37.37 -6.54 -2.64
#